data_AF-A0A2T0QZG7-F1
#
_entry.id   AF-A0A2T0QZG7-F1
#
_cell.length_a   1.000
_cell.length_b   1.000
_cell.length_c   1.000
_cell.angle_alpha   90.00
_cell.angle_beta   90.00
_cell.angle_gamma   90.00
#
_symmetry.space_group_name_H-M   'P 1'
#
loop_
_entity.id
_entity.type
_entity.pdbx_description
1 polymer ?
#
loop_
_entity_poly.entity_id
_entity_poly.type
_entity_poly.pdbx_seq_one_letter_code
_entity_poly.pdbx_strand_id
1 'polypeptide(L)'
;MRNHGGSGDYVEGERVFAPPAGSLDPDWVAGLVLDRMGVSAAVPRHVLAAAAQADGDARRRGVPEGARRQALTGLPAAVAREVVRAVEDFVAAYGVD
;
A
#
# COMPACT_ATOMS: atom_id res chain seq x y z
N MET A 1 -28.34 -16.12 22.93
CA MET A 1 -28.15 -15.33 21.70
C MET A 1 -27.37 -16.18 20.73
N ARG A 2 -27.99 -16.62 19.63
CA ARG A 2 -27.37 -17.50 18.62
C ARG A 2 -26.90 -16.62 17.46
N ASN A 3 -25.60 -16.60 17.19
CA ASN A 3 -25.05 -15.91 16.01
C ASN A 3 -24.75 -16.97 14.95
N HIS A 4 -25.35 -16.79 13.77
CA HIS A 4 -25.18 -17.65 12.60
C HIS A 4 -23.76 -17.53 12.05
N GLY A 5 -23.11 -18.66 11.82
CA GLY A 5 -21.84 -18.75 11.12
C GLY A 5 -22.01 -18.32 9.67
N GLY A 6 -21.23 -17.31 9.27
CA GLY A 6 -21.04 -16.98 7.85
C GLY A 6 -20.26 -18.10 7.17
N SER A 7 -20.76 -18.52 6.02
CA SER A 7 -20.19 -19.53 5.12
C SER A 7 -18.78 -19.10 4.67
N GLY A 8 -17.75 -19.66 5.31
CA GLY A 8 -16.39 -19.61 4.79
C GLY A 8 -16.19 -20.78 3.83
N ASP A 9 -16.40 -20.54 2.54
CA ASP A 9 -15.95 -21.47 1.50
C ASP A 9 -14.41 -21.46 1.53
N TYR A 10 -13.83 -22.56 2.03
CA TYR A 10 -12.40 -22.82 1.94
C TYR A 10 -12.05 -23.13 0.49
N VAL A 11 -11.25 -22.27 -0.14
CA VAL A 11 -10.60 -22.58 -1.43
C VAL A 11 -9.18 -23.03 -1.14
N GLU A 12 -8.95 -24.33 -1.34
CA GLU A 12 -7.64 -24.97 -1.19
C GLU A 12 -6.74 -24.57 -2.38
N GLY A 13 -5.62 -23.88 -2.10
CA GLY A 13 -4.49 -23.80 -3.03
C GLY A 13 -3.93 -22.41 -3.36
N GLU A 14 -4.66 -21.31 -3.12
CA GLU A 14 -4.14 -19.96 -3.35
C GLU A 14 -4.11 -19.19 -2.03
N ARG A 15 -2.91 -18.84 -1.55
CA ARG A 15 -2.78 -17.96 -0.38
C ARG A 15 -3.10 -16.54 -0.84
N VAL A 16 -4.38 -16.21 -0.90
CA VAL A 16 -4.85 -14.84 -1.09
C VAL A 16 -4.55 -14.07 0.19
N PHE A 17 -3.32 -13.55 0.30
CA PHE A 17 -2.94 -12.62 1.39
C PHE A 17 -3.49 -11.24 1.08
N ALA A 18 -4.81 -11.09 1.03
CA ALA A 18 -5.41 -9.76 1.01
C ALA A 18 -5.25 -9.14 2.42
N PRO A 19 -4.87 -7.86 2.52
CA PRO A 19 -4.92 -7.14 3.78
C PRO A 19 -6.32 -7.22 4.40
N PRO A 20 -6.45 -7.18 5.74
CA PRO A 20 -7.73 -6.94 6.38
C PRO A 20 -8.43 -5.75 5.72
N ALA A 21 -9.70 -5.92 5.34
CA ALA A 21 -10.49 -4.84 4.77
C ALA A 21 -10.39 -3.59 5.66
N GLY A 22 -10.07 -2.44 5.06
CA GLY A 22 -9.87 -1.18 5.78
C GLY A 22 -8.46 -0.97 6.38
N SER A 23 -7.47 -1.79 6.02
CA SER A 23 -6.07 -1.56 6.42
C SER A 23 -5.12 -1.49 5.23
N LEU A 24 -4.19 -0.53 5.26
CA LEU A 24 -3.11 -0.42 4.29
C LEU A 24 -2.11 -1.55 4.54
N ASP A 25 -1.71 -2.27 3.49
CA ASP A 25 -0.56 -3.18 3.53
C ASP A 25 0.64 -2.50 2.86
N PRO A 26 1.61 -1.99 3.64
CA PRO A 26 2.75 -1.28 3.07
C PRO A 26 3.68 -2.19 2.26
N ASP A 27 3.72 -3.48 2.56
CA ASP A 27 4.51 -4.45 1.81
C ASP A 27 3.87 -4.74 0.45
N TRP A 28 2.54 -4.85 0.39
CA TRP A 28 1.84 -4.94 -0.88
C TRP A 28 2.15 -3.73 -1.77
N VAL A 29 2.02 -2.52 -1.22
CA VAL A 29 2.32 -1.28 -1.93
C VAL A 29 3.77 -1.24 -2.40
N ALA A 30 4.72 -1.66 -1.56
CA ALA A 30 6.13 -1.77 -1.95
C ALA A 30 6.33 -2.72 -3.16
N GLY A 31 5.57 -3.81 -3.23
CA GLY A 31 5.52 -4.70 -4.39
C GLY A 31 5.06 -3.99 -5.66
N LEU A 32 3.94 -3.27 -5.59
CA LEU A 32 3.41 -2.50 -6.73
C LEU A 32 4.42 -1.47 -7.26
N VAL A 33 5.18 -0.82 -6.38
CA VAL A 33 6.23 0.13 -6.78
C VAL A 33 7.36 -0.58 -7.51
N LEU A 34 7.83 -1.72 -7.00
CA LEU A 34 8.87 -2.51 -7.64
C LEU A 34 8.44 -3.04 -9.01
N ASP A 35 7.20 -3.51 -9.14
CA ASP A 35 6.67 -4.01 -10.42
C ASP A 35 6.61 -2.90 -11.48
N ARG A 36 6.25 -1.67 -11.10
CA ARG A 36 6.17 -0.51 -12.00
C ARG A 36 7.53 0.03 -12.41
N MET A 37 8.45 0.10 -11.47
CA MET A 37 9.80 0.63 -11.68
C MET A 37 10.74 -0.41 -12.31
N GLY A 38 10.30 -1.66 -12.38
CA GLY A 38 11.15 -2.82 -12.65
C GLY A 38 11.90 -3.28 -11.40
N VAL A 39 12.23 -4.57 -11.35
CA VAL A 39 12.82 -5.28 -10.19
C VAL A 39 14.12 -4.65 -9.66
N SER A 40 14.75 -3.75 -10.41
CA SER A 40 16.01 -3.07 -10.06
C SER A 40 15.80 -1.65 -9.48
N ALA A 41 14.76 -1.41 -8.68
CA ALA A 41 14.70 -0.16 -7.94
C ALA A 41 15.95 -0.06 -7.04
N ALA A 42 16.69 1.05 -7.14
CA ALA A 42 17.85 1.33 -6.29
C ALA A 42 17.49 1.46 -4.79
N VAL A 43 16.20 1.45 -4.47
CA VAL A 43 15.65 1.61 -3.12
C VAL A 43 15.23 0.23 -2.59
N PRO A 44 15.73 -0.20 -1.42
CA PRO A 44 15.34 -1.46 -0.81
C PRO A 44 13.83 -1.54 -0.53
N ARG A 45 13.24 -2.73 -0.66
CA ARG A 45 11.80 -2.97 -0.42
C ARG A 45 11.31 -2.46 0.94
N HIS A 46 12.07 -2.68 2.01
CA HIS A 46 11.68 -2.24 3.36
C HIS A 46 11.59 -0.70 3.47
N VAL A 47 12.40 0.04 2.69
CA VAL A 47 12.33 1.50 2.62
C VAL A 47 11.08 1.94 1.86
N LEU A 48 10.71 1.22 0.79
CA LEU A 48 9.46 1.45 0.08
C LEU A 48 8.23 1.18 0.95
N ALA A 49 8.26 0.11 1.75
CA ALA A 49 7.19 -0.22 2.69
C ALA A 49 7.05 0.87 3.77
N ALA A 50 8.17 1.34 4.34
CA ALA A 50 8.14 2.45 5.30
C ALA A 50 7.59 3.74 4.67
N ALA A 51 7.95 4.04 3.42
CA ALA A 51 7.44 5.19 2.69
C ALA A 51 5.94 5.08 2.38
N ALA A 52 5.47 3.89 2.01
CA ALA A 52 4.05 3.61 1.80
C ALA A 52 3.24 3.80 3.08
N GLN A 53 3.74 3.31 4.21
CA GLN A 53 3.12 3.54 5.53
C GLN A 53 3.03 5.04 5.84
N ALA A 54 4.13 5.78 5.67
CA ALA A 54 4.18 7.21 5.95
C ALA A 54 3.22 8.03 5.04
N ASP A 55 3.14 7.70 3.75
CA ASP A 55 2.21 8.34 2.81
C ASP A 55 0.75 8.01 3.17
N GLY A 56 0.43 6.75 3.46
CA GLY A 56 -0.92 6.35 3.88
C GLY A 56 -1.35 6.99 5.20
N ASP A 57 -0.44 7.13 6.17
CA ASP A 57 -0.68 7.89 7.40
C ASP A 57 -0.93 9.39 7.11
N ALA A 58 -0.18 9.99 6.18
CA ALA A 58 -0.38 11.37 5.77
C ALA A 58 -1.69 11.58 5.01
N ARG A 59 -2.08 10.63 4.15
CA ARG A 59 -3.37 10.60 3.45
C ARG A 59 -4.52 10.60 4.44
N ARG A 60 -4.49 9.72 5.45
CA ARG A 60 -5.51 9.66 6.52
C ARG A 60 -5.66 10.96 7.31
N ARG A 61 -4.58 11.73 7.42
CA ARG A 61 -4.59 13.07 8.05
C ARG A 61 -5.07 14.19 7.10
N GLY A 62 -5.46 13.88 5.86
CA GLY A 62 -5.89 14.86 4.87
C GLY A 62 -4.74 15.70 4.29
N VAL A 63 -3.50 15.22 4.37
CA VAL A 63 -2.36 15.95 3.78
C VAL A 63 -2.48 15.92 2.24
N PRO A 64 -2.39 17.08 1.55
CA PRO A 64 -2.47 17.13 0.10
C PRO A 64 -1.36 16.33 -0.57
N GLU A 65 -1.67 15.63 -1.67
CA GLU A 65 -0.76 14.74 -2.40
C GLU A 65 0.60 15.39 -2.73
N GLY A 66 0.60 16.67 -3.14
CA GLY A 66 1.82 17.41 -3.43
C GLY A 66 2.75 17.56 -2.21
N ALA A 67 2.17 17.76 -1.02
CA ALA A 67 2.91 17.82 0.23
C ALA A 67 3.37 16.43 0.69
N ARG A 68 2.56 15.39 0.48
CA ARG A 68 2.98 14.00 0.78
C ARG A 68 4.18 13.58 -0.07
N ARG A 69 4.15 13.86 -1.38
CA ARG A 69 5.31 13.62 -2.28
C ARG A 69 6.57 14.36 -1.82
N GLN A 70 6.44 15.60 -1.36
CA GLN A 70 7.56 16.38 -0.84
C GLN A 70 8.10 15.86 0.49
N ALA A 71 7.26 15.22 1.31
CA ALA A 71 7.68 14.65 2.59
C ALA A 71 8.56 13.39 2.45
N LEU A 72 8.55 12.73 1.30
CA LEU A 72 9.38 11.55 0.99
C LEU A 72 10.81 11.94 0.55
N THR A 73 11.46 12.87 1.27
CA THR A 73 12.74 13.51 0.90
C THR A 73 13.93 12.56 0.81
N GLY A 74 13.85 11.37 1.43
CA GLY A 74 14.89 10.34 1.36
C GLY A 74 14.83 9.45 0.12
N LEU A 75 13.86 9.67 -0.77
CA LEU A 75 13.66 8.88 -1.98
C LEU A 75 13.96 9.70 -3.25
N PRO A 76 14.46 9.06 -4.33
CA PRO A 76 14.46 9.69 -5.64
C PRO A 76 13.06 10.16 -6.02
N ALA A 77 12.93 11.34 -6.63
CA ALA A 77 11.62 11.95 -6.92
C ALA A 77 10.69 11.06 -7.76
N ALA A 78 11.24 10.24 -8.66
CA ALA A 78 10.49 9.25 -9.41
C ALA A 78 9.92 8.13 -8.51
N VAL A 79 10.72 7.62 -7.57
CA VAL A 79 10.29 6.61 -6.60
C VAL A 79 9.23 7.19 -5.66
N ALA A 80 9.43 8.41 -5.15
CA ALA A 80 8.44 9.08 -4.31
C ALA A 80 7.08 9.24 -5.03
N ARG A 81 7.10 9.58 -6.32
CA ARG A 81 5.89 9.66 -7.14
C ARG A 81 5.19 8.31 -7.25
N GLU A 82 5.93 7.23 -7.51
CA GLU A 82 5.35 5.90 -7.63
C GLU A 82 4.83 5.35 -6.30
N VAL A 83 5.48 5.67 -5.17
CA VAL A 83 4.95 5.31 -3.83
C VAL A 83 3.57 5.94 -3.62
N VAL A 84 3.44 7.24 -3.83
CA VAL A 84 2.15 7.94 -3.65
C VAL A 84 1.09 7.40 -4.59
N ARG A 85 1.45 7.14 -5.85
CA ARG A 85 0.54 6.55 -6.83
C ARG A 85 0.09 5.13 -6.41
N ALA A 86 1.03 4.30 -5.95
CA ALA A 86 0.73 2.94 -5.52
C ALA A 86 -0.15 2.89 -4.27
N VAL A 87 0.00 3.83 -3.33
CA VAL A 87 -0.91 3.99 -2.20
C VAL A 87 -2.33 4.34 -2.67
N GLU A 88 -2.48 5.32 -3.57
CA GLU A 88 -3.81 5.69 -4.08
C GLU A 88 -4.47 4.54 -4.86
N ASP A 89 -3.70 3.81 -5.68
CA ASP A 89 -4.22 2.66 -6.41
C ASP A 89 -4.65 1.52 -5.47
N PHE A 90 -3.85 1.26 -4.43
CA PHE A 90 -4.20 0.28 -3.41
C PHE A 90 -5.48 0.69 -2.67
N VAL A 91 -5.57 1.95 -2.25
CA VAL A 91 -6.77 2.46 -1.57
C VAL A 91 -7.99 2.35 -2.47
N ALA A 92 -7.88 2.76 -3.73
CA ALA A 92 -8.98 2.66 -4.69
C ALA A 92 -9.43 1.21 -4.92
N ALA A 93 -8.50 0.26 -4.92
CA ALA A 93 -8.78 -1.16 -5.12
C ALA A 93 -9.40 -1.85 -3.89
N TYR A 94 -8.95 -1.50 -2.68
CA TYR A 94 -9.30 -2.22 -1.44
C TYR A 94 -10.21 -1.43 -0.50
N GLY A 95 -10.61 -0.20 -0.84
CA GLY A 95 -11.54 0.61 -0.05
C GLY A 95 -11.00 0.99 1.33
N VAL A 96 -9.70 1.30 1.41
CA VAL A 96 -9.02 1.64 2.66
C VAL A 96 -8.96 3.16 2.81
N ASP A 97 -9.60 3.73 3.81
CA ASP A 97 -9.52 5.18 4.10
C ASP A 97 -8.49 5.55 5.16
#